data_AF-A0A2G6LIL7-F1
#
_entry.id   AF-A0A2G6LIL7-F1
#
_cell.length_a   1.000
_cell.length_b   1.000
_cell.length_c   1.000
_cell.angle_alpha   90.00
_cell.angle_beta   90.00
_cell.angle_gamma   90.00
#
_symmetry.space_group_name_H-M   'P 1'
#
loop_
_entity.id
_entity.type
_entity.pdbx_description
1 polymer ?
#
loop_
_entity_poly.entity_id
_entity_poly.type
_entity_poly.pdbx_seq_one_letter_code
_entity_poly.pdbx_strand_id
1 'polypeptide(L)'
;MKNNDVNDFDNLFLEKQQITDDIVEYYRNHPDELDLIIDKEHFDNKFLGYFFVLGLIITIGSRVLAYFFEDIWGKFMNDVVLDVSSELGIAIFGGAVVAYLLGSLQKKQYNENVAYRNAIKARLDKQNTDEQNKTDIS
;
A
#
# COMPACT_ATOMS: atom_id res chain seq x y z
N MET A 1 -22.70 -30.04 -1.15
CA MET A 1 -21.52 -29.77 -2.00
C MET A 1 -20.84 -28.52 -1.46
N LYS A 2 -19.54 -28.66 -1.21
CA LYS A 2 -18.63 -27.74 -0.53
C LYS A 2 -18.40 -26.47 -1.38
N ASN A 3 -18.59 -25.28 -0.80
CA ASN A 3 -18.07 -24.02 -1.34
C ASN A 3 -17.66 -23.15 -0.15
N ASN A 4 -16.44 -23.35 0.34
CA ASN A 4 -15.83 -22.59 1.46
C ASN A 4 -14.34 -22.31 1.18
N ASP A 5 -13.97 -22.06 -0.08
CA ASP A 5 -12.56 -21.84 -0.47
C ASP A 5 -12.33 -20.47 -1.15
N VAL A 6 -13.27 -19.52 -1.02
CA VAL A 6 -13.12 -18.14 -1.57
C VAL A 6 -12.79 -17.11 -0.48
N ASN A 7 -13.04 -17.42 0.79
CA ASN A 7 -12.93 -16.44 1.88
C ASN A 7 -11.51 -16.25 2.44
N ASP A 8 -10.58 -17.15 2.13
CA ASP A 8 -9.22 -17.09 2.70
C ASP A 8 -8.32 -16.09 1.95
N PHE A 9 -8.52 -15.98 0.63
CA PHE A 9 -7.87 -14.95 -0.18
C PHE A 9 -8.44 -13.55 0.13
N ASP A 10 -9.75 -13.37 0.22
CA ASP A 10 -10.33 -12.05 0.48
C ASP A 10 -9.90 -11.45 1.84
N ASN A 11 -9.75 -12.29 2.88
CA ASN A 11 -9.24 -11.85 4.19
C ASN A 11 -7.74 -11.54 4.19
N LEU A 12 -6.96 -12.07 3.25
CA LEU A 12 -5.54 -11.77 3.11
C LEU A 12 -5.30 -10.41 2.44
N PHE A 13 -6.20 -9.96 1.57
CA PHE A 13 -5.98 -8.76 0.73
C PHE A 13 -6.88 -7.57 1.06
N LEU A 14 -8.04 -7.77 1.72
CA LEU A 14 -9.02 -6.72 1.95
C LEU A 14 -9.44 -6.65 3.42
N GLU A 15 -8.64 -5.97 4.25
CA GLU A 15 -9.10 -5.60 5.58
C GLU A 15 -10.22 -4.55 5.43
N LYS A 16 -11.47 -4.96 5.69
CA LYS A 16 -12.61 -4.06 5.71
C LYS A 16 -12.37 -3.02 6.81
N GLN A 17 -12.10 -1.78 6.41
CA GLN A 17 -11.99 -0.64 7.32
C GLN A 17 -13.29 -0.54 8.14
N GLN A 18 -13.20 -0.84 9.44
CA GLN A 18 -14.35 -0.76 10.34
C GLN A 18 -14.56 0.69 10.79
N ILE A 19 -15.75 1.22 10.54
CA ILE A 19 -16.13 2.55 11.03
C ILE A 19 -16.32 2.44 12.56
N THR A 20 -15.37 3.01 13.30
CA THR A 20 -15.39 3.07 14.77
C THR A 20 -15.77 4.48 15.20
N ASP A 21 -16.37 4.64 16.38
CA ASP A 21 -16.79 5.95 16.93
C ASP A 21 -15.62 6.95 17.01
N ASP A 22 -14.41 6.48 17.36
CA ASP A 22 -13.18 7.30 17.36
C ASP A 22 -12.83 7.87 15.98
N ILE A 23 -13.05 7.09 14.91
CA ILE A 23 -12.82 7.52 13.53
C ILE A 23 -13.86 8.56 13.12
N VAL A 24 -15.12 8.35 13.50
CA VAL A 24 -16.21 9.30 13.24
C VAL A 24 -15.96 10.62 13.96
N GLU A 25 -15.49 10.59 15.21
CA GLU A 25 -15.19 11.78 15.98
C GLU A 25 -13.96 12.54 15.46
N TYR A 26 -12.91 11.82 15.03
CA TYR A 26 -11.76 12.42 14.36
C TYR A 26 -12.16 13.21 13.10
N TYR A 27 -12.96 12.59 12.22
CA TYR A 27 -13.41 13.21 10.96
C TYR A 27 -14.50 14.27 11.16
N ARG A 28 -15.25 14.24 12.26
CA ARG A 28 -16.14 15.35 12.64
C ARG A 28 -15.36 16.64 12.83
N ASN A 29 -14.12 16.55 13.32
CA ASN A 29 -13.23 17.69 13.52
C ASN A 29 -12.37 18.01 12.28
N HIS A 30 -12.28 17.08 11.31
CA HIS A 30 -11.54 17.22 10.05
C HIS A 30 -12.39 16.77 8.85
N PRO A 31 -13.57 17.38 8.62
CA PRO A 31 -14.54 16.92 7.62
C PRO A 31 -14.01 17.03 6.18
N ASP A 32 -12.96 17.81 5.98
CA ASP A 32 -12.26 17.94 4.73
C ASP A 32 -11.29 16.81 4.38
N GLU A 33 -10.96 15.97 5.35
CA GLU A 33 -10.16 14.77 5.11
C GLU A 33 -11.00 13.59 4.60
N LEU A 34 -12.35 13.69 4.65
CA LEU A 34 -13.27 12.68 4.12
C LEU A 34 -13.12 12.50 2.61
N ASP A 35 -12.97 13.59 1.86
CA ASP A 35 -12.79 13.57 0.40
C ASP A 35 -11.49 12.88 -0.02
N LEU A 36 -10.56 12.71 0.93
CA LEU A 36 -9.26 12.09 0.71
C LEU A 36 -9.25 10.58 1.00
N ILE A 37 -10.33 10.03 1.55
CA ILE A 37 -10.47 8.60 1.89
C ILE A 37 -10.65 7.75 0.62
N ILE A 38 -11.03 8.36 -0.51
CA ILE A 38 -11.44 7.66 -1.74
C ILE A 38 -10.33 6.76 -2.32
N ASP A 39 -9.05 6.91 -1.92
CA ASP A 39 -7.94 6.26 -2.63
C ASP A 39 -6.83 5.68 -1.72
N LYS A 40 -7.19 5.09 -0.57
CA LYS A 40 -6.23 4.36 0.26
C LYS A 40 -6.70 2.93 0.51
N GLU A 41 -6.51 2.07 -0.49
CA GLU A 41 -6.16 0.67 -0.20
C GLU A 41 -4.83 0.71 0.56
N HIS A 42 -4.91 0.71 1.89
CA HIS A 42 -3.73 0.65 2.74
C HIS A 42 -3.17 -0.78 2.61
N PHE A 43 -2.25 -0.98 1.69
CA PHE A 43 -1.45 -2.20 1.69
C PHE A 43 -0.60 -2.19 2.95
N ASP A 44 -0.97 -3.05 3.89
CA ASP A 44 -0.32 -3.13 5.18
C ASP A 44 1.17 -3.46 4.99
N ASN A 45 2.06 -2.60 5.48
CA ASN A 45 3.52 -2.78 5.33
C ASN A 45 4.02 -4.16 5.82
N LYS A 46 3.27 -4.80 6.73
CA LYS A 46 3.52 -6.18 7.18
C LYS A 46 3.29 -7.21 6.09
N PHE A 47 2.20 -7.06 5.33
CA PHE A 47 1.89 -7.91 4.18
C PHE A 47 3.03 -7.82 3.16
N LEU A 48 3.48 -6.59 2.89
CA LEU A 48 4.56 -6.34 1.97
C LEU A 48 5.90 -6.95 2.40
N GLY A 49 6.22 -6.81 3.69
CA GLY A 49 7.38 -7.47 4.29
C GLY A 49 7.31 -8.99 4.20
N TYR A 50 6.13 -9.58 4.37
CA TYR A 50 5.92 -11.03 4.22
C TYR A 50 6.22 -11.49 2.78
N PHE A 51 5.65 -10.84 1.76
CA PHE A 51 5.93 -11.21 0.36
C PHE A 51 7.38 -10.96 -0.03
N PHE A 52 8.01 -9.90 0.48
CA PHE A 52 9.42 -9.63 0.24
C PHE A 52 10.32 -10.76 0.80
N VAL A 53 10.10 -11.17 2.05
CA VAL A 53 10.85 -12.26 2.67
C VAL A 53 10.54 -13.61 2.02
N LEU A 54 9.28 -13.88 1.71
CA LEU A 54 8.85 -15.10 1.02
C LEU A 54 9.51 -15.22 -0.36
N GLY A 55 9.48 -14.15 -1.16
CA GLY A 55 10.14 -14.10 -2.46
C GLY A 55 11.65 -14.34 -2.35
N LEU A 56 12.31 -13.71 -1.38
CA LEU A 56 13.74 -13.94 -1.11
C LEU A 56 14.05 -15.39 -0.73
N ILE A 57 13.26 -16.00 0.17
CA ILE A 57 13.47 -17.39 0.59
C ILE A 57 13.30 -18.34 -0.59
N ILE A 58 12.28 -18.14 -1.42
CA ILE A 58 12.05 -18.95 -2.63
C ILE A 58 13.22 -18.77 -3.60
N THR A 59 13.58 -17.54 -3.95
CA THR A 59 14.66 -17.29 -4.92
C THR A 59 16.01 -17.83 -4.46
N ILE A 60 16.40 -17.55 -3.20
CA ILE A 60 17.68 -18.02 -2.66
C ILE A 60 17.64 -19.53 -2.46
N GLY A 61 16.55 -20.04 -1.89
CA GLY A 61 16.34 -21.47 -1.65
C GLY A 61 16.44 -22.28 -2.93
N SER A 62 15.76 -21.87 -4.00
CA SER A 62 15.82 -22.55 -5.30
C SER A 62 17.23 -22.59 -5.88
N ARG A 63 17.99 -21.50 -5.80
CA ARG A 63 19.39 -21.45 -6.29
C ARG A 63 20.34 -22.30 -5.46
N VAL A 64 20.20 -22.26 -4.14
CA VAL A 64 21.02 -23.06 -3.22
C VAL A 64 20.72 -24.55 -3.43
N LEU A 65 19.45 -24.91 -3.59
CA LEU A 65 19.05 -26.30 -3.83
C LEU A 65 19.55 -26.81 -5.19
N ALA A 66 19.51 -25.98 -6.24
CA ALA A 66 20.11 -26.30 -7.54
C ALA A 66 21.60 -26.64 -7.40
N TYR A 67 22.34 -25.84 -6.63
CA TYR A 67 23.78 -26.01 -6.43
C TYR A 67 24.14 -27.31 -5.70
N PHE A 68 23.36 -27.73 -4.68
CA PHE A 68 23.66 -28.93 -3.91
C PHE A 68 23.22 -30.24 -4.57
N PHE A 69 22.24 -30.19 -5.48
CA PHE A 69 21.62 -31.38 -6.07
C PHE A 69 21.78 -31.46 -7.59
N GLU A 70 22.75 -30.73 -8.14
CA GLU A 70 23.02 -30.62 -9.58
C GLU A 70 23.16 -31.99 -10.26
N ASP A 71 23.78 -32.97 -9.59
CA ASP A 71 24.02 -34.33 -10.11
C ASP A 71 22.89 -35.34 -9.81
N ILE A 72 21.93 -35.00 -8.93
CA ILE A 72 20.92 -35.94 -8.41
C ILE A 72 19.56 -35.73 -9.07
N TRP A 73 19.27 -34.51 -9.52
CA TRP A 73 17.97 -34.14 -10.09
C TRP A 73 18.00 -34.23 -11.62
N GLY A 74 16.96 -34.83 -12.22
CA GLY A 74 16.85 -34.90 -13.67
C GLY A 74 16.72 -33.53 -14.33
N LYS A 75 17.13 -33.39 -15.59
CA LYS A 75 17.16 -32.12 -16.35
C LYS A 75 15.88 -31.29 -16.24
N PHE A 76 14.72 -31.94 -16.25
CA PHE A 76 13.41 -31.29 -16.09
C PHE A 76 13.25 -30.56 -14.74
N MET A 77 13.76 -31.16 -13.66
CA MET A 77 13.64 -30.63 -12.32
C MET A 77 14.57 -29.44 -12.08
N ASN A 78 15.79 -29.49 -12.59
CA ASN A 78 16.77 -28.41 -12.48
C ASN A 78 16.38 -27.23 -13.38
N ASP A 79 16.07 -27.50 -14.65
CA ASP A 79 15.87 -26.44 -15.66
C ASP A 79 14.48 -25.79 -15.58
N VAL A 80 13.43 -26.50 -15.12
CA VAL A 80 12.05 -25.95 -15.16
C VAL A 80 11.57 -25.57 -13.77
N VAL A 81 11.68 -26.44 -12.77
CA VAL A 81 11.09 -26.17 -11.46
C VAL A 81 11.89 -25.14 -10.66
N LEU A 82 13.22 -25.22 -10.69
CA LEU A 82 14.07 -24.26 -9.97
C LEU A 82 14.11 -22.90 -10.67
N ASP A 83 14.10 -22.88 -12.00
CA ASP A 83 14.10 -21.63 -12.75
C ASP A 83 12.77 -20.87 -12.60
N VAL A 84 11.64 -21.56 -12.82
CA VAL A 84 10.31 -20.97 -12.62
C VAL A 84 10.09 -20.50 -11.18
N SER A 85 10.52 -21.29 -10.18
CA SER A 85 10.40 -20.86 -8.78
C SER A 85 11.31 -19.65 -8.47
N SER A 86 12.52 -19.59 -9.03
CA SER A 86 13.40 -18.43 -8.91
C SER A 86 12.76 -17.18 -9.54
N GLU A 87 12.23 -17.28 -10.75
CA GLU A 87 11.53 -16.19 -11.46
C GLU A 87 10.29 -15.71 -10.70
N LEU A 88 9.48 -16.63 -10.18
CA LEU A 88 8.32 -16.30 -9.35
C LEU A 88 8.73 -15.59 -8.06
N GLY A 89 9.77 -16.09 -7.38
CA GLY A 89 10.31 -15.43 -6.19
C GLY A 89 10.78 -14.00 -6.51
N ILE A 90 11.45 -13.81 -7.66
CA ILE A 90 11.88 -12.49 -8.15
C ILE A 90 10.70 -11.56 -8.41
N ALA A 91 9.68 -12.06 -9.10
CA ALA A 91 8.47 -11.28 -9.37
C ALA A 91 7.75 -10.88 -8.09
N ILE A 92 7.65 -11.80 -7.12
CA ILE A 92 6.98 -11.56 -5.84
C ILE A 92 7.70 -10.47 -5.03
N PHE A 93 9.02 -10.59 -4.80
CA PHE A 93 9.72 -9.56 -4.02
C PHE A 93 9.81 -8.24 -4.79
N GLY A 94 9.96 -8.28 -6.12
CA GLY A 94 9.97 -7.10 -6.98
C GLY A 94 8.66 -6.32 -6.91
N GLY A 95 7.52 -7.03 -6.98
CA GLY A 95 6.20 -6.45 -6.79
C GLY A 95 6.04 -5.82 -5.40
N ALA A 96 6.54 -6.49 -4.35
CA ALA A 96 6.54 -5.94 -3.00
C ALA A 96 7.33 -4.63 -2.89
N VAL A 97 8.52 -4.56 -3.52
CA VAL A 97 9.32 -3.33 -3.56
C VAL A 97 8.58 -2.20 -4.29
N VAL A 98 7.96 -2.47 -5.43
CA VAL A 98 7.21 -1.46 -6.20
C VAL A 98 6.03 -0.91 -5.40
N ALA A 99 5.23 -1.78 -4.79
CA ALA A 99 4.10 -1.36 -3.97
C ALA A 99 4.55 -0.53 -2.75
N TYR A 100 5.72 -0.83 -2.16
CA TYR A 100 6.28 -0.04 -1.05
C TYR A 100 6.59 1.40 -1.50
N LEU A 101 7.25 1.51 -2.65
CA LEU A 101 7.61 2.80 -3.23
C LEU A 101 6.36 3.62 -3.57
N LEU A 102 5.35 2.99 -4.19
CA LEU A 102 4.08 3.66 -4.49
C LEU A 102 3.38 4.17 -3.23
N GLY A 103 3.27 3.34 -2.18
CA GLY A 103 2.68 3.77 -0.91
C GLY A 103 3.45 4.94 -0.27
N SER A 104 4.79 4.91 -0.33
CA SER A 104 5.62 6.02 0.16
C SER A 104 5.43 7.31 -0.64
N LEU A 105 5.33 7.21 -1.97
CA LEU A 105 5.13 8.36 -2.85
C LEU A 105 3.73 8.96 -2.65
N GLN A 106 2.70 8.13 -2.56
CA GLN A 106 1.33 8.56 -2.28
C GLN A 106 1.24 9.27 -0.93
N LYS A 107 1.88 8.74 0.13
CA LYS A 107 1.92 9.41 1.44
C LYS A 107 2.56 10.79 1.36
N LYS A 108 3.63 10.94 0.56
CA LYS A 108 4.29 12.23 0.36
C LYS A 108 3.39 13.21 -0.40
N GLN A 109 2.84 12.79 -1.54
CA GLN A 109 1.92 13.61 -2.34
C GLN A 109 0.70 14.05 -1.53
N TYR A 110 0.15 13.15 -0.72
CA TYR A 110 -0.94 13.45 0.19
C TYR A 110 -0.60 14.60 1.16
N ASN A 111 0.54 14.50 1.85
CA ASN A 111 0.95 15.53 2.80
C ASN A 111 1.18 16.89 2.12
N GLU A 112 1.79 16.89 0.93
CA GLU A 112 2.00 18.10 0.13
C GLU A 112 0.66 18.74 -0.30
N ASN A 113 -0.30 17.92 -0.75
CA ASN A 113 -1.62 18.39 -1.15
C ASN A 113 -2.42 18.99 0.02
N VAL A 114 -2.37 18.36 1.20
CA VAL A 114 -3.01 18.89 2.42
C VAL A 114 -2.40 20.23 2.81
N ALA A 115 -1.06 20.33 2.84
CA ALA A 115 -0.37 21.57 3.17
C ALA A 115 -0.71 22.70 2.17
N TYR A 116 -0.73 22.38 0.88
CA TYR A 116 -1.09 23.33 -0.17
C TYR A 116 -2.53 23.82 -0.01
N ARG A 117 -3.48 22.91 0.22
CA ARG A 117 -4.89 23.25 0.44
C ARG A 117 -5.08 24.13 1.67
N ASN A 118 -4.40 23.84 2.77
CA ASN A 118 -4.46 24.66 3.99
C ASN A 118 -3.89 26.07 3.77
N ALA A 119 -2.80 26.18 3.00
CA ALA A 119 -2.25 27.47 2.61
C ALA A 119 -3.21 28.30 1.76
N ILE A 120 -3.97 27.67 0.85
CA ILE A 120 -5.01 28.34 0.07
C ILE A 120 -6.14 28.83 0.98
N LYS A 121 -6.70 27.96 1.84
CA LYS A 121 -7.76 28.32 2.79
C LYS A 121 -7.36 29.54 3.63
N ALA A 122 -6.17 29.50 4.22
CA ALA A 122 -5.66 30.60 5.04
C ALA A 122 -5.51 31.93 4.28
N ARG A 123 -5.26 31.90 2.97
CA ARG A 123 -5.21 33.11 2.14
C ARG A 123 -6.61 33.63 1.83
N LEU A 124 -7.56 32.75 1.54
CA LEU A 124 -8.96 33.12 1.29
C LEU A 124 -9.62 33.73 2.53
N ASP A 125 -9.39 33.15 3.72
CA ASP A 125 -9.94 33.67 4.97
C ASP A 125 -9.43 35.08 5.30
N LYS A 126 -8.13 35.34 5.03
CA LYS A 126 -7.56 36.69 5.16
C LYS A 126 -8.20 37.68 4.21
N GLN A 127 -8.36 37.31 2.94
CA GLN A 127 -9.03 38.17 1.94
C GLN A 127 -10.47 38.50 2.35
N ASN A 128 -11.24 37.50 2.78
CA ASN A 128 -12.61 37.70 3.25
C ASN A 128 -12.67 38.64 4.48
N THR A 129 -11.69 38.53 5.39
CA THR A 129 -11.59 39.40 6.57
C THR A 129 -11.24 40.84 6.19
N ASP A 130 -10.32 41.02 5.24
CA ASP A 130 -9.90 42.34 4.76
C ASP A 130 -11.04 43.05 3.97
N GLU A 131 -11.85 42.29 3.23
CA GLU A 131 -13.03 42.80 2.52
C GLU A 131 -14.15 43.20 3.48
N GLN A 132 -14.45 42.39 4.51
CA GLN A 132 -15.42 42.74 5.54
C GLN A 132 -14.99 43.99 6.31
N ASN A 133 -13.72 44.06 6.72
CA ASN A 133 -13.20 45.22 7.43
C ASN A 133 -13.34 46.49 6.58
N LYS A 134 -13.04 46.46 5.27
CA LYS A 134 -13.24 47.60 4.36
C LYS A 134 -14.70 48.07 4.22
N THR A 135 -15.66 47.17 4.39
CA THR A 135 -17.09 47.46 4.24
C THR A 135 -17.68 48.09 5.50
N ASP A 136 -17.09 47.79 6.67
CA ASP A 136 -17.53 48.33 7.97
C ASP A 136 -16.97 49.75 8.27
N ILE A 137 -15.95 50.20 7.54
CA ILE A 137 -15.35 51.55 7.66
C ILE A 137 -15.87 52.55 6.63
N SER A 138 -16.78 52.16 5.73
CA SER A 138 -17.33 53.01 4.68
C SER A 138 -18.77 53.41 4.94
#